data_AF-A0AAV2I3R3-F1
#
_entry.id   AF-A0AAV2I3R3-F1
#
_cell.length_a   1.000
_cell.length_b   1.000
_cell.length_c   1.000
_cell.angle_alpha   90.00
_cell.angle_beta   90.00
_cell.angle_gamma   90.00
#
_symmetry.space_group_name_H-M   'P 1'
#
loop_
_entity.id
_entity.type
_entity.pdbx_description
1 polymer ?
#
loop_
_entity_poly.entity_id
_entity_poly.type
_entity_poly.pdbx_seq_one_letter_code
_entity_poly.pdbx_strand_id
1 'polypeptide(L)'
;MRQSGKYCENQAPATCPAGWWGKPICGPCNCKADKGFGQTCNKDNGTCASKTLHYLLPNSDTCYPRDCYKLGSKDMTCNPATGQCNCYEGVIGRLCDTCDSIFAAVVKTTKKVNDTAYQDVVTCVVFYEECPRNYAGGIWWDQIRFNLEAQQDCPEGATGTAKRKCTEKQSWAEPDLFSCTSNSYL
;
A
#
# COMPACT_ATOMS: atom_id res chain seq x y z
N MET A 1 44.83 -6.97 5.53
CA MET A 1 44.06 -6.27 6.58
C MET A 1 44.56 -4.83 6.62
N ARG A 2 43.71 -3.81 6.53
CA ARG A 2 44.16 -2.42 6.68
C ARG A 2 44.41 -2.16 8.17
N GLN A 3 45.61 -1.72 8.51
CA GLN A 3 46.01 -1.35 9.86
C GLN A 3 46.38 0.14 9.84
N SER A 4 45.97 0.89 10.87
CA SER A 4 46.20 2.33 11.01
C SER A 4 46.85 2.62 12.36
N GLY A 5 47.60 3.71 12.48
CA GLY A 5 48.36 4.07 13.68
C GLY A 5 49.87 4.04 13.45
N LYS A 6 50.64 4.68 14.34
CA LYS A 6 52.09 4.87 14.19
C LYS A 6 52.88 3.55 14.26
N TYR A 7 52.26 2.53 14.84
CA TYR A 7 52.76 1.16 15.01
C TYR A 7 51.79 0.11 14.46
N CYS A 8 50.89 0.50 13.55
CA CYS A 8 49.87 -0.37 12.96
C CYS A 8 48.95 -1.04 14.02
N GLU A 9 48.74 -0.36 15.15
CA GLU A 9 48.01 -0.86 16.31
C GLU A 9 46.50 -0.97 16.10
N ASN A 10 45.92 -0.19 15.18
CA ASN A 10 44.47 -0.19 14.94
C ASN A 10 44.13 -1.09 13.76
N GLN A 11 43.41 -2.17 14.01
CA GLN A 11 42.84 -3.00 12.95
C GLN A 11 41.60 -2.33 12.35
N ALA A 12 41.48 -2.31 11.03
CA ALA A 12 40.24 -1.89 10.39
C ALA A 12 39.07 -2.76 10.89
N PRO A 13 37.87 -2.18 11.11
CA PRO A 13 36.73 -2.95 11.55
C PRO A 13 36.47 -4.11 10.59
N ALA A 14 36.18 -5.30 11.14
CA ALA A 14 35.92 -6.52 10.37
C ALA A 14 34.66 -6.41 9.48
N THR A 15 33.85 -5.37 9.70
CA THR A 15 32.58 -5.10 9.04
C THR A 15 32.55 -3.68 8.47
N CYS A 16 31.97 -3.54 7.27
CA CYS A 16 31.85 -2.23 6.62
C CYS A 16 30.88 -1.28 7.37
N PRO A 17 31.13 0.04 7.34
CA PRO A 17 30.24 1.06 7.91
C PRO A 17 28.80 1.00 7.36
N ALA A 18 27.83 1.63 8.04
CA ALA A 18 26.44 1.72 7.57
C ALA A 18 26.38 2.33 6.14
N GLY A 19 25.56 1.75 5.26
CA GLY A 19 25.49 2.15 3.84
C GLY A 19 26.62 1.59 2.95
N TRP A 20 27.50 0.74 3.49
CA TRP A 20 28.57 0.05 2.75
C TRP A 20 28.52 -1.46 2.98
N TRP A 21 28.96 -2.24 1.99
CA TRP A 21 28.98 -3.71 2.01
C TRP A 21 30.24 -4.29 1.34
N GLY A 22 30.53 -5.57 1.58
CA GLY A 22 31.67 -6.29 1.00
C GLY A 22 32.75 -6.68 2.02
N LYS A 23 33.53 -7.71 1.72
CA LYS A 23 34.72 -8.13 2.49
C LYS A 23 35.74 -8.68 1.48
N PRO A 24 37.05 -8.30 1.53
CA PRO A 24 37.71 -7.38 2.46
C PRO A 24 37.67 -5.90 2.04
N ILE A 25 37.16 -5.58 0.85
CA ILE A 25 37.00 -4.23 0.32
C ILE A 25 35.52 -3.84 0.42
N CYS A 26 35.25 -2.66 0.98
CA CYS A 26 33.90 -2.13 1.11
C CYS A 26 33.53 -1.29 -0.12
N GLY A 27 32.36 -1.53 -0.69
CA GLY A 27 31.70 -0.69 -1.69
C GLY A 27 30.40 -0.06 -1.14
N PRO A 28 29.91 1.04 -1.73
CA PRO A 28 28.67 1.67 -1.32
C PRO A 28 27.45 0.79 -1.66
N CYS A 29 26.39 0.89 -0.85
CA CYS A 29 25.08 0.34 -1.16
C CYS A 29 24.38 1.23 -2.20
N ASN A 30 24.06 0.69 -3.38
CA ASN A 30 23.34 1.41 -4.43
C ASN A 30 21.82 1.16 -4.36
N CYS A 31 21.23 1.42 -3.19
CA CYS A 31 19.79 1.19 -2.97
C CYS A 31 18.96 2.42 -3.36
N LYS A 32 17.99 2.23 -4.25
CA LYS A 32 17.12 3.28 -4.79
C LYS A 32 16.01 3.65 -3.80
N ALA A 33 16.22 4.69 -3.02
CA ALA A 33 15.28 5.14 -1.99
C ALA A 33 13.96 5.67 -2.57
N ASP A 34 14.02 6.24 -3.78
CA ASP A 34 12.89 6.64 -4.63
C ASP A 34 12.02 5.45 -5.04
N LYS A 35 12.62 4.26 -5.16
CA LYS A 35 11.94 3.00 -5.46
C LYS A 35 11.58 2.20 -4.21
N GLY A 36 11.48 2.86 -3.05
CA GLY A 36 11.04 2.23 -1.80
C GLY A 36 12.05 1.28 -1.14
N PHE A 37 13.33 1.26 -1.56
CA PHE A 37 14.38 0.50 -0.88
C PHE A 37 14.95 1.24 0.32
N GLY A 38 15.41 0.48 1.32
CA GLY A 38 16.13 1.01 2.47
C GLY A 38 17.50 1.57 2.09
N GLN A 39 18.08 2.40 2.96
CA GLN A 39 19.43 2.97 2.77
C GLN A 39 20.55 1.97 3.12
N THR A 40 20.19 0.88 3.80
CA THR A 40 21.11 -0.18 4.19
C THR A 40 20.93 -1.40 3.30
N CYS A 41 22.04 -2.04 2.96
CA CYS A 41 22.06 -3.28 2.19
C CYS A 41 22.75 -4.39 3.00
N ASN A 42 22.51 -5.63 2.56
CA ASN A 42 23.14 -6.81 3.14
C ASN A 42 24.67 -6.69 3.02
N LYS A 43 25.37 -6.95 4.14
CA LYS A 43 26.81 -6.72 4.28
C LYS A 43 27.68 -7.68 3.47
N ASP A 44 27.15 -8.83 3.09
CA ASP A 44 27.92 -9.87 2.41
C ASP A 44 27.74 -9.83 0.88
N ASN A 45 26.54 -9.51 0.39
CA ASN A 45 26.23 -9.53 -1.05
C ASN A 45 25.68 -8.21 -1.62
N GLY A 46 25.48 -7.19 -0.80
CA GLY A 46 25.01 -5.87 -1.25
C GLY A 46 23.54 -5.79 -1.63
N THR A 47 22.75 -6.84 -1.37
CA THR A 47 21.33 -6.86 -1.70
C THR A 47 20.56 -5.81 -0.88
N CYS A 48 19.76 -5.00 -1.57
CA CYS A 48 18.93 -3.97 -0.98
C CYS A 48 17.58 -4.56 -0.55
N ALA A 49 17.21 -4.33 0.70
CA ALA A 49 15.88 -4.70 1.19
C ALA A 49 14.89 -3.54 1.01
N SER A 50 13.61 -3.86 0.85
CA SER A 50 12.53 -2.88 0.89
C SER A 50 12.49 -2.16 2.24
N LYS A 51 12.03 -0.91 2.24
CA LYS A 51 11.73 -0.18 3.49
C LYS A 51 10.68 -0.94 4.31
N THR A 52 10.63 -0.64 5.61
CA THR A 52 9.54 -1.12 6.49
C THR A 52 8.19 -0.76 5.87
N LEU A 53 7.21 -1.66 5.97
CA LEU A 53 5.89 -1.52 5.35
C LEU A 53 5.91 -1.41 3.82
N HIS A 54 6.88 -2.04 3.16
CA HIS A 54 6.85 -2.22 1.71
C HIS A 54 6.90 -3.71 1.34
N TYR A 55 6.57 -4.02 0.09
CA TYR A 55 6.67 -5.34 -0.52
C TYR A 55 7.31 -5.24 -1.91
N LEU A 56 7.87 -6.35 -2.39
CA LEU A 56 8.55 -6.42 -3.68
C LEU A 56 7.99 -7.58 -4.48
N LEU A 57 7.36 -7.27 -5.61
CA LEU A 57 6.88 -8.29 -6.54
C LEU A 57 8.05 -9.04 -7.20
N PRO A 58 7.88 -10.32 -7.57
CA PRO A 58 8.89 -11.03 -8.35
C PRO A 58 9.21 -10.25 -9.64
N ASN A 59 10.50 -10.08 -9.93
CA ASN A 59 11.00 -9.32 -11.08
C ASN A 59 10.67 -7.82 -11.09
N SER A 60 10.15 -7.25 -10.00
CA SER A 60 10.02 -5.81 -9.85
C SER A 60 11.34 -5.18 -9.44
N ASP A 61 11.62 -3.98 -9.93
CA ASP A 61 12.72 -3.13 -9.49
C ASP A 61 12.28 -2.03 -8.53
N THR A 62 11.01 -2.09 -8.08
CA THR A 62 10.34 -1.10 -7.26
C THR A 62 9.62 -1.77 -6.10
N CYS A 63 9.89 -1.28 -4.88
CA CYS A 63 9.19 -1.69 -3.68
C CYS A 63 7.94 -0.84 -3.50
N TYR A 64 6.79 -1.48 -3.35
CA TYR A 64 5.51 -0.81 -3.20
C TYR A 64 5.11 -0.70 -1.72
N PRO A 65 4.46 0.40 -1.31
CA PRO A 65 3.95 0.54 0.04
C PRO A 65 2.83 -0.46 0.35
N ARG A 66 2.70 -0.83 1.63
CA ARG A 66 1.67 -1.72 2.13
C ARG A 66 0.39 -0.96 2.44
N ASP A 67 -0.41 -0.70 1.41
CA ASP A 67 -1.63 0.11 1.51
C ASP A 67 -2.89 -0.70 1.86
N CYS A 68 -2.78 -1.67 2.77
CA CYS A 68 -3.91 -2.51 3.17
C CYS A 68 -5.07 -1.67 3.68
N TYR A 69 -6.29 -1.95 3.24
CA TYR A 69 -7.46 -1.21 3.68
C TYR A 69 -7.73 -1.51 5.15
N LYS A 70 -7.54 -0.49 6.00
CA LYS A 70 -7.64 -0.61 7.46
C LYS A 70 -8.95 -1.23 7.94
N LEU A 71 -10.05 -1.00 7.23
CA LEU A 71 -11.35 -1.57 7.59
C LEU A 71 -11.49 -3.03 7.16
N GLY A 72 -11.04 -3.40 5.96
CA GLY A 72 -11.18 -4.74 5.41
C GLY A 72 -10.04 -5.71 5.73
N SER A 73 -8.94 -5.22 6.28
CA SER A 73 -7.77 -6.02 6.66
C SER A 73 -7.68 -6.22 8.18
N LYS A 74 -7.18 -7.38 8.59
CA LYS A 74 -6.93 -7.72 10.00
C LYS A 74 -5.76 -6.92 10.59
N ASP A 75 -4.80 -6.57 9.74
CA ASP A 75 -3.61 -5.81 10.08
C ASP A 75 -3.12 -5.03 8.85
N MET A 76 -2.13 -4.14 9.03
CA MET A 76 -1.50 -3.36 7.95
C MET A 76 -0.33 -4.10 7.29
N THR A 77 -0.17 -5.40 7.56
CA THR A 77 0.87 -6.22 6.95
C THR A 77 0.33 -6.92 5.70
N CYS A 78 1.24 -7.26 4.80
CA CYS A 78 0.90 -8.00 3.59
C CYS A 78 2.01 -9.00 3.31
N ASN A 79 1.70 -9.96 2.44
CA ASN A 79 2.69 -10.87 1.90
C ASN A 79 3.83 -10.08 1.22
N PRO A 80 5.11 -10.32 1.58
CA PRO A 80 6.24 -9.54 1.08
C PRO A 80 6.53 -9.75 -0.41
N ALA A 81 6.08 -10.85 -1.00
CA ALA A 81 6.29 -11.18 -2.42
C ALA A 81 5.07 -10.84 -3.29
N THR A 82 3.85 -10.97 -2.78
CA THR A 82 2.64 -10.72 -3.60
C THR A 82 1.94 -9.41 -3.28
N GLY A 83 2.22 -8.81 -2.13
CA GLY A 83 1.51 -7.62 -1.66
C GLY A 83 0.09 -7.89 -1.16
N GLN A 84 -0.32 -9.15 -1.06
CA GLN A 84 -1.66 -9.54 -0.59
C GLN A 84 -1.83 -9.27 0.90
N CYS A 85 -2.85 -8.49 1.26
CA CYS A 85 -3.23 -8.17 2.63
C CYS A 85 -4.04 -9.30 3.28
N ASN A 86 -4.04 -9.35 4.60
CA ASN A 86 -4.79 -10.32 5.40
C ASN A 86 -6.26 -9.88 5.56
N CYS A 87 -7.14 -10.30 4.66
CA CYS A 87 -8.53 -9.85 4.64
C CYS A 87 -9.40 -10.50 5.73
N TYR A 88 -10.45 -9.78 6.14
CA TYR A 88 -11.59 -10.38 6.85
C TYR A 88 -12.38 -11.32 5.92
N GLU A 89 -13.17 -12.21 6.52
CA GLU A 89 -13.98 -13.16 5.77
C GLU A 89 -14.99 -12.45 4.85
N GLY A 90 -15.10 -12.89 3.60
CA GLY A 90 -15.95 -12.28 2.57
C GLY A 90 -15.39 -11.00 1.93
N VAL A 91 -14.30 -10.44 2.45
CA VAL A 91 -13.60 -9.30 1.85
C VAL A 91 -12.50 -9.79 0.90
N ILE A 92 -12.43 -9.21 -0.29
CA ILE A 92 -11.52 -9.62 -1.36
C ILE A 92 -10.65 -8.46 -1.87
N GLY A 93 -9.77 -8.79 -2.83
CA GLY A 93 -8.82 -7.85 -3.42
C GLY A 93 -7.46 -7.86 -2.72
N ARG A 94 -6.44 -7.35 -3.41
CA ARG A 94 -5.07 -7.28 -2.85
C ARG A 94 -5.03 -6.44 -1.58
N LEU A 95 -5.80 -5.34 -1.55
CA LEU A 95 -5.87 -4.40 -0.45
C LEU A 95 -7.00 -4.70 0.54
N CYS A 96 -7.79 -5.76 0.33
CA CYS A 96 -9.00 -6.05 1.12
C CYS A 96 -10.02 -4.89 1.09
N ASP A 97 -10.19 -4.28 -0.06
CA ASP A 97 -10.99 -3.08 -0.31
C ASP A 97 -12.24 -3.35 -1.15
N THR A 98 -12.45 -4.60 -1.57
CA THR A 98 -13.52 -5.00 -2.49
C THR A 98 -14.36 -6.15 -1.93
N CYS A 99 -15.58 -6.27 -2.44
CA CYS A 99 -16.52 -7.34 -2.17
C CYS A 99 -16.89 -8.03 -3.49
N ASP A 100 -17.40 -9.26 -3.43
CA ASP A 100 -17.79 -10.02 -4.64
C ASP A 100 -18.85 -9.31 -5.49
N SER A 101 -19.74 -8.55 -4.86
CA SER A 101 -20.75 -7.75 -5.55
C SER A 101 -20.26 -6.31 -5.78
N ILE A 102 -20.43 -5.82 -7.01
CA ILE A 102 -20.16 -4.43 -7.40
C ILE A 102 -21.06 -3.40 -6.68
N PHE A 103 -22.14 -3.87 -6.06
CA PHE A 103 -23.03 -3.07 -5.22
C PHE A 103 -22.77 -3.26 -3.72
N ALA A 104 -21.72 -3.98 -3.34
CA ALA A 104 -21.35 -4.17 -1.94
C ALA A 104 -20.12 -3.34 -1.54
N ALA A 105 -20.12 -2.87 -0.29
CA ALA A 105 -18.95 -2.27 0.35
C ALA A 105 -18.53 -3.08 1.57
N VAL A 106 -17.25 -2.96 1.92
CA VAL A 106 -16.76 -3.42 3.22
C VAL A 106 -17.27 -2.47 4.30
N VAL A 107 -18.01 -2.99 5.27
CA VAL A 107 -18.63 -2.21 6.34
C VAL A 107 -18.34 -2.86 7.69
N LYS A 108 -18.14 -2.02 8.72
CA LYS A 108 -18.13 -2.45 10.11
C LYS A 108 -19.56 -2.52 10.62
N THR A 109 -20.06 -3.72 10.87
CA THR A 109 -21.39 -3.94 11.45
C THR A 109 -21.24 -4.51 12.85
N THR A 110 -22.31 -4.48 13.63
CA THR A 110 -22.31 -5.03 14.99
C THR A 110 -23.20 -6.26 15.03
N LYS A 111 -22.64 -7.41 15.39
CA LYS A 111 -23.34 -8.69 15.52
C LYS A 111 -23.60 -8.99 16.98
N LYS A 112 -24.84 -9.33 17.32
CA LYS A 112 -25.19 -9.86 18.64
C LYS A 112 -24.53 -11.23 18.83
N VAL A 113 -23.70 -11.39 19.87
CA VAL A 113 -23.00 -12.65 20.17
C VAL A 113 -23.74 -13.43 21.25
N ASN A 114 -24.31 -12.72 22.22
CA ASN A 114 -25.20 -13.26 23.25
C ASN A 114 -26.16 -12.16 23.73
N ASP A 115 -26.97 -12.42 24.76
CA ASP A 115 -28.01 -11.48 25.21
C ASP A 115 -27.50 -10.15 25.77
N THR A 116 -26.23 -10.07 26.17
CA THR A 116 -25.63 -8.87 26.77
C THR A 116 -24.44 -8.32 26.01
N ALA A 117 -23.96 -9.03 24.98
CA ALA A 117 -22.73 -8.70 24.27
C ALA A 117 -22.94 -8.60 22.76
N TYR A 118 -22.37 -7.52 22.24
CA TYR A 118 -22.29 -7.20 20.83
C TYR A 118 -20.83 -7.14 20.42
N GLN A 119 -20.52 -7.64 19.24
CA GLN A 119 -19.18 -7.62 18.69
C GLN A 119 -19.19 -6.99 17.32
N ASP A 120 -18.20 -6.16 17.06
CA ASP A 120 -17.98 -5.61 15.74
C ASP A 120 -17.46 -6.68 14.78
N VAL A 121 -18.12 -6.79 13.64
CA VAL A 121 -17.80 -7.70 12.56
C VAL A 121 -17.67 -6.89 11.28
N VAL A 122 -16.54 -7.08 10.62
CA VAL A 122 -16.33 -6.55 9.27
C VAL A 122 -16.98 -7.51 8.29
N THR A 123 -17.84 -7.01 7.42
CA THR A 123 -18.58 -7.81 6.44
C THR A 123 -18.86 -6.99 5.17
N CYS A 124 -19.22 -7.68 4.09
CA CYS A 124 -19.68 -7.06 2.86
C CYS A 124 -21.20 -6.83 2.92
N VAL A 125 -21.62 -5.59 2.70
CA VAL A 125 -23.04 -5.18 2.72
C VAL A 125 -23.42 -4.65 1.35
N VAL A 126 -24.51 -5.18 0.78
CA VAL A 126 -25.07 -4.75 -0.51
C VAL A 126 -25.95 -3.51 -0.32
N PHE A 127 -25.77 -2.53 -1.21
CA PHE A 127 -26.56 -1.32 -1.28
C PHE A 127 -27.47 -1.36 -2.51
N TYR A 128 -28.77 -1.17 -2.31
CA TYR A 128 -29.78 -1.39 -3.35
C TYR A 128 -30.19 -0.12 -4.10
N GLU A 129 -29.86 1.07 -3.59
CA GLU A 129 -30.25 2.37 -4.17
C GLU A 129 -29.05 3.32 -4.34
N GLU A 130 -27.85 2.83 -4.02
CA GLU A 130 -26.65 3.63 -3.84
C GLU A 130 -25.43 2.88 -4.36
N CYS A 131 -24.46 3.60 -4.92
CA CYS A 131 -23.17 3.01 -5.19
C CYS A 131 -22.39 2.89 -3.88
N PRO A 132 -21.86 1.69 -3.55
CA PRO A 132 -21.10 1.45 -2.33
C PRO A 132 -19.82 2.28 -2.29
N ARG A 133 -19.28 2.49 -1.08
CA ARG A 133 -17.90 3.01 -0.95
C ARG A 133 -16.92 2.09 -1.69
N ASN A 134 -16.09 2.64 -2.56
CA ASN A 134 -15.15 1.86 -3.37
C ASN A 134 -13.84 2.62 -3.64
N TYR A 135 -12.73 1.90 -3.76
CA TYR A 135 -11.43 2.46 -4.14
C TYR A 135 -11.15 2.23 -5.63
N ALA A 136 -10.87 3.31 -6.36
CA ALA A 136 -10.48 3.24 -7.78
C ALA A 136 -9.72 4.49 -8.21
N GLY A 137 -8.75 4.33 -9.12
CA GLY A 137 -7.97 5.45 -9.66
C GLY A 137 -7.12 6.18 -8.61
N GLY A 138 -6.73 5.51 -7.53
CA GLY A 138 -6.00 6.13 -6.42
C GLY A 138 -6.90 6.86 -5.41
N ILE A 139 -8.22 6.84 -5.58
CA ILE A 139 -9.18 7.65 -4.81
C ILE A 139 -10.21 6.75 -4.13
N TRP A 140 -10.57 7.10 -2.89
CA TRP A 140 -11.73 6.54 -2.21
C TRP A 140 -12.99 7.30 -2.59
N TRP A 141 -13.93 6.61 -3.23
CA TRP A 141 -15.23 7.14 -3.59
C TRP A 141 -16.22 6.82 -2.48
N ASP A 142 -16.72 7.86 -1.83
CA ASP A 142 -17.77 7.73 -0.82
C ASP A 142 -19.10 7.31 -1.45
N GLN A 143 -19.95 6.69 -0.64
CA GLN A 143 -21.26 6.20 -1.04
C GLN A 143 -22.18 7.34 -1.47
N ILE A 144 -22.82 7.20 -2.63
CA ILE A 144 -23.79 8.16 -3.17
C ILE A 144 -24.97 7.42 -3.82
N ARG A 145 -26.11 8.10 -3.94
CA ARG A 145 -27.29 7.54 -4.61
C ARG A 145 -27.06 7.35 -6.11
N PHE A 146 -27.80 6.41 -6.68
CA PHE A 146 -27.79 6.19 -8.12
C PHE A 146 -28.14 7.46 -8.91
N ASN A 147 -27.58 7.55 -10.11
CA ASN A 147 -27.73 8.65 -11.06
C ASN A 147 -27.14 9.99 -10.57
N LEU A 148 -26.34 9.96 -9.50
CA LEU A 148 -25.52 11.10 -9.05
C LEU A 148 -24.07 10.97 -9.52
N GLU A 149 -23.34 12.08 -9.45
CA GLU A 149 -21.91 12.16 -9.73
C GLU A 149 -21.17 12.55 -8.44
N ALA A 150 -20.18 11.73 -8.07
CA ALA A 150 -19.27 12.05 -6.97
C ALA A 150 -18.13 12.91 -7.49
N GLN A 151 -17.65 13.81 -6.63
CA GLN A 151 -16.45 14.62 -6.86
C GLN A 151 -15.50 14.42 -5.68
N GLN A 152 -14.22 14.25 -5.98
CA GLN A 152 -13.16 14.03 -5.00
C GLN A 152 -11.89 14.76 -5.44
N ASP A 153 -10.95 14.93 -4.52
CA ASP A 153 -9.62 15.43 -4.85
C ASP A 153 -8.86 14.42 -5.71
N CYS A 154 -7.98 14.92 -6.57
CA CYS A 154 -7.09 14.08 -7.38
C CYS A 154 -6.18 13.19 -6.52
N PRO A 155 -5.72 12.05 -7.07
CA PRO A 155 -4.88 11.11 -6.34
C PRO A 155 -3.51 11.74 -6.00
N GLU A 156 -2.77 11.09 -5.10
CA GLU A 156 -1.46 11.56 -4.66
C GLU A 156 -0.52 11.83 -5.85
N GLY A 157 0.14 12.99 -5.83
CA GLY A 157 1.02 13.44 -6.92
C GLY A 157 0.31 14.21 -8.04
N ALA A 158 -1.00 14.46 -7.93
CA ALA A 158 -1.75 15.33 -8.82
C ALA A 158 -2.59 16.36 -8.04
N THR A 159 -2.98 17.44 -8.71
CA THR A 159 -3.87 18.48 -8.20
C THR A 159 -5.03 18.72 -9.16
N GLY A 160 -6.21 19.06 -8.63
CA GLY A 160 -7.44 19.25 -9.38
C GLY A 160 -8.61 18.48 -8.76
N THR A 161 -9.63 18.22 -9.57
CA THR A 161 -10.85 17.52 -9.13
C THR A 161 -11.13 16.30 -10.01
N ALA A 162 -11.24 15.13 -9.38
CA ALA A 162 -11.68 13.90 -10.02
C ALA A 162 -13.20 13.74 -9.90
N LYS A 163 -13.81 13.09 -10.88
CA LYS A 163 -15.26 12.83 -10.89
C LYS A 163 -15.56 11.36 -11.16
N ARG A 164 -16.70 10.87 -10.68
CA ARG A 164 -17.15 9.50 -10.98
C ARG A 164 -18.66 9.40 -10.94
N LYS A 165 -19.23 8.76 -11.95
CA LYS A 165 -20.67 8.59 -12.09
C LYS A 165 -21.13 7.31 -11.41
N CYS A 166 -22.23 7.41 -10.68
CA CYS A 166 -22.91 6.30 -10.04
C CYS A 166 -24.18 5.94 -10.82
N THR A 167 -24.34 4.67 -11.17
CA THR A 167 -25.41 4.18 -12.07
C THR A 167 -26.03 2.88 -11.55
N GLU A 168 -27.30 2.67 -11.87
CA GLU A 168 -28.04 1.48 -11.43
C GLU A 168 -27.55 0.17 -12.08
N LYS A 169 -26.99 0.23 -13.29
CA LYS A 169 -26.63 -0.97 -14.06
C LYS A 169 -25.25 -1.51 -13.75
N GLN A 170 -24.28 -0.62 -13.52
CA GLN A 170 -22.87 -0.99 -13.37
C GLN A 170 -22.26 -0.44 -12.07
N SER A 171 -23.08 0.02 -11.12
CA SER A 171 -22.61 0.72 -9.92
C SER A 171 -21.77 1.94 -10.36
N TRP A 172 -20.49 1.96 -10.02
CA TRP A 172 -19.56 3.00 -10.45
C TRP A 172 -19.05 2.84 -11.89
N ALA A 173 -19.08 3.94 -12.63
CA ALA A 173 -18.32 4.06 -13.89
C ALA A 173 -16.80 4.20 -13.62
N GLU A 174 -15.99 4.17 -14.69
CA GLU A 174 -14.56 4.50 -14.57
C GLU A 174 -14.35 5.92 -14.03
N PRO A 175 -13.36 6.15 -13.14
CA PRO A 175 -13.01 7.47 -12.66
C PRO A 175 -12.60 8.42 -13.79
N ASP A 176 -13.20 9.60 -13.84
CA ASP A 176 -12.79 10.70 -14.70
C ASP A 176 -11.72 11.53 -13.99
N LEU A 177 -10.47 11.36 -14.47
CA LEU A 177 -9.29 12.06 -13.97
C LEU A 177 -8.81 13.16 -14.93
N PHE A 178 -9.63 13.57 -15.91
CA PHE A 178 -9.20 14.52 -16.94
C PHE A 178 -8.77 15.88 -16.37
N SER A 179 -9.41 16.32 -15.29
CA SER A 179 -9.08 17.57 -14.60
C SER A 179 -7.94 17.43 -13.57
N CYS A 180 -7.27 16.27 -13.52
CA CYS A 180 -6.12 16.05 -12.64
C CYS A 180 -4.81 16.36 -13.36
N THR A 181 -4.07 17.35 -12.85
CA THR A 181 -2.77 17.76 -13.39
C THR A 181 -1.66 17.22 -12.49
N SER A 182 -0.65 16.56 -13.09
CA SER A 182 0.46 15.99 -12.31
C SER A 182 1.37 17.09 -11.77
N ASN A 183 1.73 16.96 -10.49
CA ASN A 183 2.62 17.89 -9.79
C ASN A 183 4.08 17.79 -10.26
N SER A 184 4.45 16.80 -11.08
CA SER A 184 5.80 16.69 -11.65
C SER A 184 6.12 17.71 -12.74
N TYR A 185 5.14 18.54 -13.13
CA TYR A 185 5.27 19.59 -14.14
C TYR A 185 5.07 21.02 -13.57
N LEU A 186 5.02 21.16 -12.24
CA LEU A 186 5.00 22.41 -11.49
C LEU A 186 6.31 22.57 -10.71
#